data_AF-A0A2E5ZUK0-F1
#
_entry.id   AF-A0A2E5ZUK0-F1
#
_cell.length_a   1.000
_cell.length_b   1.000
_cell.length_c   1.000
_cell.angle_alpha   90.00
_cell.angle_beta   90.00
_cell.angle_gamma   90.00
#
_symmetry.space_group_name_H-M   'P 1'
#
loop_
_entity.id
_entity.type
_entity.pdbx_description
1 polymer ?
#
loop_
_entity_poly.entity_id
_entity_poly.type
_entity_poly.pdbx_seq_one_letter_code
_entity_poly.pdbx_strand_id
1 'polypeptide(L)'
;MSKNLERVDLVPPEKVKGFLGSYYPPPDPVPHFINKKLEEIYSVKRMHIIVNPFAGKRKGKEISNLISNDLNESNIKSIIYFTEHSGHAEDLVLNLEFHEGDALMSVGGDGTLSEIITGLLKRKDSSSQRIPVSIVPSGSGNSQANDMEITDYLDAVQRVFDGRLRKMDVGKVTFRDGEEKKVRYSHNLVGWGLGVDANILAEKMRFLGPIRYDLGSLMSIIRGRVRKAKCYIDGNLIDSSFILLLIQNTKTGGDRLTLAPMAHVDDGKMDLGIIYHISRFKVLKLFNQLKAAGSHVWNPNVEYYRFKNLVIETDEPTFINVDGENLGTTPLEVEVMASALKVFH
;
A
#
# COMPACT_ATOMS: atom_id res chain seq x y z
N MET A 1 -27.65 -13.38 -6.13
CA MET A 1 -28.04 -11.97 -6.37
C MET A 1 -26.82 -11.28 -6.96
N SER A 2 -26.89 -10.85 -8.22
CA SER A 2 -25.86 -9.96 -8.79
C SER A 2 -25.84 -8.70 -7.93
N LYS A 3 -24.79 -8.54 -7.12
CA LYS A 3 -24.53 -7.25 -6.48
C LYS A 3 -24.05 -6.34 -7.59
N ASN A 4 -24.74 -5.23 -7.83
CA ASN A 4 -24.30 -4.24 -8.80
C ASN A 4 -22.83 -3.92 -8.57
N LEU A 5 -22.02 -4.06 -9.62
CA LEU A 5 -20.61 -3.71 -9.61
C LEU A 5 -20.48 -2.22 -9.26
N GLU A 6 -19.75 -1.89 -8.20
CA GLU A 6 -19.60 -0.51 -7.76
C GLU A 6 -18.52 0.20 -8.57
N ARG A 7 -18.94 0.76 -9.71
CA ARG A 7 -18.11 1.62 -10.54
C ARG A 7 -17.99 3.00 -9.89
N VAL A 8 -16.77 3.53 -9.87
CA VAL A 8 -16.49 4.91 -9.44
C VAL A 8 -16.46 5.79 -10.69
N ASP A 9 -17.55 6.49 -10.95
CA ASP A 9 -17.64 7.42 -12.09
C ASP A 9 -17.06 8.78 -11.70
N LEU A 10 -15.82 9.00 -12.14
CA LEU A 10 -15.12 10.26 -11.93
C LEU A 10 -15.53 11.27 -13.01
N VAL A 11 -16.14 12.38 -12.59
CA VAL A 11 -16.50 13.48 -13.49
C VAL A 11 -15.27 14.38 -13.69
N PRO A 12 -14.75 14.50 -14.92
CA PRO A 12 -13.59 15.37 -15.17
C PRO A 12 -13.93 16.83 -14.86
N PRO A 13 -13.02 17.58 -14.21
CA PRO A 13 -13.18 19.01 -14.00
C PRO A 13 -13.11 19.79 -15.32
N GLU A 14 -13.40 21.08 -15.29
CA GLU A 14 -13.14 21.95 -16.43
C GLU A 14 -11.65 21.96 -16.79
N LYS A 15 -11.36 22.00 -18.09
CA LYS A 15 -9.97 22.07 -18.56
C LYS A 15 -9.40 23.46 -18.30
N VAL A 16 -8.19 23.51 -17.77
CA VAL A 16 -7.42 24.74 -17.63
C VAL A 16 -6.52 24.94 -18.85
N LYS A 17 -6.27 26.20 -19.23
CA LYS A 17 -5.32 26.55 -20.29
C LYS A 17 -3.90 26.53 -19.73
N GLY A 18 -3.02 25.76 -20.35
CA GLY A 18 -1.58 25.76 -20.11
C GLY A 18 -0.79 26.21 -21.33
N PHE A 19 0.54 26.27 -21.17
CA PHE A 19 1.46 26.69 -22.23
C PHE A 19 1.41 25.82 -23.50
N LEU A 20 1.14 24.51 -23.34
CA LEU A 20 1.08 23.54 -24.45
C LEU A 20 -0.35 23.13 -24.84
N GLY A 21 -1.36 23.90 -24.43
CA GLY A 21 -2.78 23.61 -24.69
C GLY A 21 -3.58 23.41 -23.40
N SER A 22 -4.81 22.90 -23.53
CA SER A 22 -5.69 22.68 -22.39
C SER A 22 -5.52 21.28 -21.77
N TYR A 23 -5.59 21.20 -20.45
CA TYR A 23 -5.42 19.96 -19.70
C TYR A 23 -6.39 19.89 -18.51
N TYR A 24 -6.65 18.68 -18.01
CA TYR A 24 -7.40 18.51 -16.77
C TYR A 24 -6.46 18.74 -15.58
N PRO A 25 -6.81 19.60 -14.62
CA PRO A 25 -6.02 19.76 -13.42
C PRO A 25 -5.92 18.43 -12.63
N PRO A 26 -4.90 18.28 -11.76
CA PRO A 26 -4.82 17.18 -10.82
C PRO A 26 -6.10 17.03 -9.99
N PRO A 27 -6.49 15.81 -9.61
CA PRO A 27 -7.58 15.58 -8.68
C PRO A 27 -7.23 16.08 -7.28
N ASP A 28 -8.19 16.67 -6.58
CA ASP A 28 -8.09 16.95 -5.15
C ASP A 28 -8.25 15.62 -4.37
N PRO A 29 -7.24 15.19 -3.59
CA PRO A 29 -7.36 13.96 -2.83
C PRO A 29 -8.44 14.06 -1.76
N VAL A 30 -9.26 13.02 -1.62
CA VAL A 30 -10.25 12.93 -0.53
C VAL A 30 -9.56 12.73 0.83
N PRO A 31 -10.25 12.87 1.98
CA PRO A 31 -9.68 12.52 3.28
C PRO A 31 -9.17 11.08 3.33
N HIS A 32 -8.02 10.84 3.97
CA HIS A 32 -7.45 9.49 4.08
C HIS A 32 -8.32 8.55 4.91
N PHE A 33 -8.80 9.06 6.03
CA PHE A 33 -9.79 8.40 6.89
C PHE A 33 -11.11 9.17 6.86
N ILE A 34 -12.23 8.46 6.78
CA ILE A 34 -13.58 9.01 6.92
C ILE A 34 -14.23 8.67 8.27
N ASN A 35 -13.70 7.68 8.99
CA ASN A 35 -14.14 7.32 10.32
C ASN A 35 -13.76 8.41 11.34
N LYS A 36 -14.24 8.27 12.57
CA LYS A 36 -13.79 9.09 13.70
C LYS A 36 -12.65 8.38 14.41
N LYS A 37 -11.75 9.17 15.03
CA LYS A 37 -10.83 8.66 16.04
C LYS A 37 -11.62 7.95 17.14
N LEU A 38 -11.06 6.86 17.67
CA LEU A 38 -11.65 6.16 18.81
C LEU A 38 -11.71 7.11 20.02
N GLU A 39 -12.80 7.03 20.79
CA GLU A 39 -13.00 7.89 21.96
C GLU A 39 -12.00 7.58 23.07
N GLU A 40 -11.73 6.30 23.28
CA GLU A 40 -10.75 5.79 24.22
C GLU A 40 -9.32 6.20 23.83
N ILE A 41 -8.59 6.75 24.81
CA ILE A 41 -7.15 7.02 24.69
C ILE A 41 -6.40 5.75 25.00
N TYR A 42 -5.59 5.28 24.06
CA TYR A 42 -4.72 4.14 24.28
C TYR A 42 -3.48 4.56 25.07
N SER A 43 -3.33 4.03 26.28
CA SER A 43 -2.15 4.27 27.11
C SER A 43 -1.05 3.26 26.75
N VAL A 44 -0.02 3.72 26.06
CA VAL A 44 1.14 2.88 25.72
C VAL A 44 2.04 2.76 26.94
N LYS A 45 2.27 1.51 27.39
CA LYS A 45 3.22 1.18 28.47
C LYS A 45 4.54 0.66 27.92
N ARG A 46 4.49 -0.01 26.76
CA ARG A 46 5.67 -0.58 26.11
C ARG A 46 5.54 -0.54 24.59
N MET A 47 6.61 -0.15 23.92
CA MET A 47 6.69 -0.07 22.47
C MET A 47 7.70 -1.08 21.93
N HIS A 48 7.23 -1.98 21.06
CA HIS A 48 8.09 -2.87 20.26
C HIS A 48 8.44 -2.16 18.95
N ILE A 49 9.69 -1.70 18.84
CA ILE A 49 10.19 -0.93 17.70
C ILE A 49 10.86 -1.90 16.73
N ILE A 50 10.20 -2.15 15.61
CA ILE A 50 10.70 -3.03 14.54
C ILE A 50 11.40 -2.16 13.48
N VAL A 51 12.70 -2.36 13.32
CA VAL A 51 13.56 -1.45 12.55
C VAL A 51 14.15 -2.19 11.36
N ASN A 52 13.96 -1.64 10.16
CA ASN A 52 14.75 -2.01 8.99
C ASN A 52 15.98 -1.11 8.86
N PRO A 53 17.20 -1.57 9.23
CA PRO A 53 18.39 -0.73 9.21
C PRO A 53 18.86 -0.40 7.78
N PHE A 54 18.37 -1.12 6.77
CA PHE A 54 18.74 -0.95 5.37
C PHE A 54 17.76 -0.10 4.57
N ALA A 55 16.64 0.33 5.19
CA ALA A 55 15.63 1.16 4.54
C ALA A 55 16.17 2.55 4.18
N GLY A 56 15.73 3.06 3.03
CA GLY A 56 15.97 4.44 2.58
C GLY A 56 17.42 4.89 2.73
N LYS A 57 17.64 5.96 3.51
CA LYS A 57 18.97 6.55 3.76
C LYS A 57 19.79 5.80 4.83
N ARG A 58 19.37 4.60 5.24
CA ARG A 58 20.03 3.75 6.26
C ARG A 58 20.18 4.41 7.62
N LYS A 59 19.21 5.25 8.00
CA LYS A 59 19.16 5.96 9.29
C LYS A 59 18.33 5.25 10.35
N GLY A 60 17.76 4.08 10.06
CA GLY A 60 16.84 3.37 10.97
C GLY A 60 17.40 3.16 12.38
N LYS A 61 18.70 2.82 12.51
CA LYS A 61 19.36 2.63 13.81
C LYS A 61 19.48 3.91 14.64
N GLU A 62 19.84 5.02 13.99
CA GLU A 62 19.95 6.34 14.63
C GLU A 62 18.56 6.79 15.11
N ILE A 63 17.57 6.70 14.22
CA ILE A 63 16.18 7.08 14.50
C ILE A 63 15.58 6.23 15.63
N SER A 64 15.81 4.91 15.64
CA SER A 64 15.30 4.05 16.71
C SER A 64 15.89 4.37 18.08
N ASN A 65 17.14 4.84 18.15
CA ASN A 65 17.76 5.26 19.40
C ASN A 65 17.15 6.57 19.91
N LEU A 66 16.89 7.54 19.01
CA LEU A 66 16.20 8.78 19.37
C LEU A 66 14.79 8.50 19.90
N ILE A 67 14.01 7.71 19.16
CA ILE A 67 12.67 7.26 19.59
C ILE A 67 12.74 6.59 20.96
N SER A 68 13.70 5.69 21.17
CA SER A 68 13.85 4.99 22.45
C SER A 68 14.12 5.94 23.60
N ASN A 69 14.90 7.00 23.39
CA ASN A 69 15.15 8.01 24.44
C ASN A 69 13.86 8.76 24.77
N ASP A 70 13.15 9.29 23.75
CA ASP A 70 11.92 10.06 23.94
C ASP A 70 10.82 9.25 24.66
N LEU A 71 10.68 7.97 24.30
CA LEU A 71 9.74 7.06 24.94
C LEU A 71 10.11 6.79 26.41
N ASN A 72 11.39 6.56 26.70
CA ASN A 72 11.87 6.30 28.05
C ASN A 72 11.72 7.52 28.97
N GLU A 73 11.96 8.74 28.46
CA GLU A 73 11.71 10.00 29.19
C GLU A 73 10.23 10.16 29.57
N SER A 74 9.34 9.58 28.77
CA SER A 74 7.89 9.54 29.02
C SER A 74 7.42 8.29 29.79
N ASN A 75 8.35 7.52 30.40
CA ASN A 75 8.09 6.27 31.12
C ASN A 75 7.44 5.16 30.28
N ILE A 76 7.62 5.17 28.96
CA ILE A 76 7.21 4.11 28.04
C ILE A 76 8.41 3.22 27.78
N LYS A 77 8.33 1.94 28.16
CA LYS A 77 9.43 0.99 27.91
C LYS A 77 9.60 0.74 26.41
N SER A 78 10.79 0.97 25.86
CA SER A 78 11.10 0.61 24.47
C SER A 78 11.85 -0.73 24.38
N ILE A 79 11.54 -1.52 23.35
CA ILE A 79 12.34 -2.70 22.96
C ILE A 79 12.58 -2.62 21.45
N ILE A 80 13.85 -2.61 21.03
CA ILE A 80 14.24 -2.46 19.64
C ILE A 80 14.60 -3.82 19.03
N TYR A 81 14.08 -4.09 17.83
CA TYR A 81 14.37 -5.28 17.04
C TYR A 81 14.87 -4.85 15.67
N PHE A 82 16.04 -5.32 15.25
CA PHE A 82 16.60 -5.05 13.93
C PHE A 82 16.30 -6.22 13.00
N THR A 83 15.67 -5.94 11.86
CA THR A 83 15.47 -6.94 10.80
C THR A 83 16.77 -7.22 10.07
N GLU A 84 16.93 -8.44 9.59
CA GLU A 84 18.17 -8.92 8.95
C GLU A 84 17.97 -9.30 7.48
N HIS A 85 16.76 -9.75 7.13
CA HIS A 85 16.37 -10.14 5.79
C HIS A 85 14.88 -9.82 5.56
N SER A 86 14.43 -9.94 4.31
CA SER A 86 13.01 -9.86 3.98
C SER A 86 12.25 -11.00 4.66
N GLY A 87 11.07 -10.68 5.20
CA GLY A 87 10.24 -11.55 6.02
C GLY A 87 10.59 -11.53 7.52
N HIS A 88 11.75 -11.00 7.92
CA HIS A 88 12.16 -11.07 9.34
C HIS A 88 11.24 -10.24 10.25
N ALA A 89 10.69 -9.10 9.80
CA ALA A 89 9.73 -8.36 10.64
C ALA A 89 8.42 -9.13 10.85
N GLU A 90 7.99 -9.91 9.85
CA GLU A 90 6.84 -10.80 9.98
C GLU A 90 7.11 -11.87 11.04
N ASP A 91 8.25 -12.55 10.95
CA ASP A 91 8.66 -13.60 11.89
C ASP A 91 8.80 -13.07 13.32
N LEU A 92 9.40 -11.89 13.50
CA LEU A 92 9.51 -11.24 14.81
C LEU A 92 8.12 -11.02 15.41
N VAL A 93 7.23 -10.32 14.70
CA VAL A 93 5.91 -9.96 15.22
C VAL A 93 5.02 -11.17 15.46
N LEU A 94 5.16 -12.23 14.64
CA LEU A 94 4.43 -13.48 14.83
C LEU A 94 4.81 -14.17 16.15
N ASN A 95 6.05 -14.01 16.61
CA ASN A 95 6.59 -14.67 17.81
C ASN A 95 6.67 -13.77 19.05
N LEU A 96 6.36 -12.48 18.95
CA LEU A 96 6.32 -11.58 20.11
C LEU A 96 5.22 -11.97 21.11
N GLU A 97 5.51 -11.79 22.40
CA GLU A 97 4.50 -11.86 23.45
C GLU A 97 3.98 -10.45 23.76
N PHE A 98 2.67 -10.26 23.58
CA PHE A 98 2.02 -8.99 23.85
C PHE A 98 1.28 -9.00 25.18
N HIS A 99 1.42 -7.90 25.93
CA HIS A 99 0.65 -7.59 27.13
C HIS A 99 -0.24 -6.37 26.91
N GLU A 100 -1.06 -6.06 27.91
CA GLU A 100 -1.90 -4.86 27.89
C GLU A 100 -1.05 -3.58 27.91
N GLY A 101 -1.37 -2.65 27.01
CA GLY A 101 -0.61 -1.41 26.82
C GLY A 101 0.61 -1.54 25.91
N ASP A 102 0.82 -2.71 25.29
CA ASP A 102 1.85 -2.86 24.26
C ASP A 102 1.42 -2.22 22.94
N ALA A 103 2.37 -1.68 22.20
CA ALA A 103 2.18 -1.18 20.84
C ALA A 103 3.36 -1.60 19.95
N LEU A 104 3.14 -1.56 18.63
CA LEU A 104 4.17 -1.80 17.61
C LEU A 104 4.54 -0.48 16.95
N MET A 105 5.82 -0.30 16.61
CA MET A 105 6.29 0.81 15.80
C MET A 105 7.14 0.30 14.64
N SER A 106 6.74 0.66 13.42
CA SER A 106 7.48 0.39 12.20
C SER A 106 8.47 1.51 11.92
N VAL A 107 9.77 1.24 11.99
CA VAL A 107 10.82 2.14 11.51
C VAL A 107 11.37 1.58 10.20
N GLY A 108 10.72 1.94 9.10
CA GLY A 108 11.04 1.40 7.78
C GLY A 108 10.29 2.11 6.65
N GLY A 109 10.14 1.41 5.53
CA GLY A 109 9.23 1.81 4.45
C GLY A 109 7.96 0.96 4.42
N ASP A 110 7.22 1.05 3.32
CA ASP A 110 5.94 0.33 3.15
C ASP A 110 6.08 -1.20 3.27
N GLY A 111 7.18 -1.78 2.79
CA GLY A 111 7.45 -3.22 2.93
C GLY A 111 7.65 -3.68 4.38
N THR A 112 8.37 -2.88 5.19
CA THR A 112 8.54 -3.16 6.63
C THR A 112 7.19 -3.11 7.36
N LEU A 113 6.36 -2.12 7.04
CA LEU A 113 5.00 -2.03 7.58
C LEU A 113 4.15 -3.24 7.14
N SER A 114 4.24 -3.64 5.87
CA SER A 114 3.56 -4.83 5.32
C SER A 114 3.95 -6.11 6.06
N GLU A 115 5.24 -6.27 6.41
CA GLU A 115 5.73 -7.42 7.19
C GLU A 115 5.16 -7.42 8.61
N ILE A 116 5.17 -6.27 9.28
CA ILE A 116 4.63 -6.11 10.64
C ILE A 116 3.13 -6.42 10.66
N ILE A 117 2.36 -5.85 9.73
CA ILE A 117 0.92 -6.08 9.62
C ILE A 117 0.64 -7.56 9.34
N THR A 118 1.43 -8.17 8.46
CA THR A 118 1.28 -9.60 8.15
C THR A 118 1.57 -10.47 9.36
N GLY A 119 2.67 -10.21 10.06
CA GLY A 119 3.02 -10.93 11.29
C GLY A 119 1.92 -10.82 12.34
N LEU A 120 1.36 -9.62 12.52
CA LEU A 120 0.29 -9.35 13.48
C LEU A 120 -1.03 -10.05 13.10
N LEU A 121 -1.45 -9.99 11.83
CA LEU A 121 -2.72 -10.56 11.35
C LEU A 121 -2.67 -12.08 11.14
N LYS A 122 -1.48 -12.70 11.03
CA LYS A 122 -1.32 -14.16 11.02
C LYS A 122 -1.41 -14.80 12.40
N ARG A 123 -1.33 -14.01 13.48
CA ARG A 123 -1.46 -14.53 14.85
C ARG A 123 -2.85 -15.12 15.06
N LYS A 124 -2.90 -16.21 15.83
CA LYS A 124 -4.16 -16.89 16.20
C LYS A 124 -4.78 -16.33 17.48
N ASP A 125 -4.07 -15.46 18.19
CA ASP A 125 -4.57 -14.79 19.39
C ASP A 125 -5.32 -13.49 19.03
N SER A 126 -5.83 -12.80 20.05
CA SER A 126 -6.56 -11.53 19.86
C SER A 126 -5.65 -10.30 19.68
N SER A 127 -4.34 -10.49 19.47
CA SER A 127 -3.37 -9.38 19.47
C SER A 127 -3.62 -8.40 18.34
N SER A 128 -4.04 -8.86 17.15
CA SER A 128 -4.36 -7.99 16.01
C SER A 128 -5.48 -6.98 16.29
N GLN A 129 -6.43 -7.31 17.17
CA GLN A 129 -7.51 -6.41 17.56
C GLN A 129 -7.12 -5.41 18.66
N ARG A 130 -6.04 -5.69 19.39
CA ARG A 130 -5.64 -4.95 20.59
C ARG A 130 -4.43 -4.06 20.36
N ILE A 131 -3.42 -4.55 19.63
CA ILE A 131 -2.11 -3.91 19.50
C ILE A 131 -2.13 -2.89 18.36
N PRO A 132 -2.04 -1.58 18.64
CA PRO A 132 -1.97 -0.57 17.61
C PRO A 132 -0.57 -0.48 17.00
N VAL A 133 -0.51 0.03 15.77
CA VAL A 133 0.73 0.23 15.01
C VAL A 133 1.01 1.72 14.79
N SER A 134 2.22 2.15 15.13
CA SER A 134 2.79 3.44 14.79
C SER A 134 3.75 3.30 13.59
N ILE A 135 3.87 4.35 12.78
CA ILE A 135 4.61 4.33 11.51
C ILE A 135 5.62 5.48 11.53
N VAL A 136 6.90 5.15 11.38
CA VAL A 136 7.98 6.12 11.24
C VAL A 136 8.54 6.03 9.82
N PRO A 137 8.36 7.06 8.98
CA PRO A 137 8.81 7.04 7.60
C PRO A 137 10.33 7.07 7.52
N SER A 138 10.96 5.96 7.13
CA SER A 138 12.42 5.89 6.90
C SER A 138 12.81 5.16 5.62
N GLY A 139 11.83 4.69 4.84
CA GLY A 139 12.01 4.12 3.51
C GLY A 139 12.04 5.15 2.38
N SER A 140 11.99 4.66 1.14
CA SER A 140 11.99 5.50 -0.07
C SER A 140 10.60 5.85 -0.59
N GLY A 141 9.57 5.05 -0.32
CA GLY A 141 8.19 5.30 -0.76
C GLY A 141 7.35 5.98 0.33
N ASN A 142 7.21 5.29 1.47
CA ASN A 142 6.49 5.75 2.66
C ASN A 142 5.06 6.20 2.36
N SER A 143 4.38 5.55 1.40
CA SER A 143 3.09 6.03 0.90
C SER A 143 2.04 6.13 1.99
N GLN A 144 1.95 5.12 2.88
CA GLN A 144 1.02 5.17 4.02
C GLN A 144 1.31 6.35 4.95
N ALA A 145 2.58 6.59 5.27
CA ALA A 145 2.98 7.71 6.12
C ALA A 145 2.67 9.05 5.43
N ASN A 146 2.90 9.16 4.12
CA ASN A 146 2.58 10.37 3.36
C ASN A 146 1.08 10.68 3.38
N ASP A 147 0.23 9.67 3.16
CA ASP A 147 -1.22 9.84 3.13
C ASP A 147 -1.83 10.09 4.53
N MET A 148 -1.14 9.61 5.57
CA MET A 148 -1.44 9.93 6.98
C MET A 148 -0.82 11.26 7.45
N GLU A 149 -0.09 11.95 6.58
CA GLU A 149 0.62 13.18 6.89
C GLU A 149 1.61 13.02 8.06
N ILE A 150 2.29 11.87 8.12
CA ILE A 150 3.40 11.61 9.05
C ILE A 150 4.70 12.07 8.42
N THR A 151 5.28 13.16 8.93
CA THR A 151 6.46 13.77 8.29
C THR A 151 7.78 13.16 8.72
N ASP A 152 7.89 12.76 9.99
CA ASP A 152 9.10 12.26 10.59
C ASP A 152 8.81 11.43 11.87
N TYR A 153 9.87 11.07 12.60
CA TYR A 153 9.74 10.26 13.81
C TYR A 153 9.14 11.03 14.99
N LEU A 154 9.34 12.35 15.09
CA LEU A 154 8.81 13.16 16.20
C LEU A 154 7.29 13.19 16.11
N ASP A 155 6.76 13.34 14.90
CA ASP A 155 5.33 13.30 14.65
C ASP A 155 4.73 11.91 14.98
N ALA A 156 5.42 10.84 14.61
CA ALA A 156 5.01 9.48 14.97
C ALA A 156 5.02 9.23 16.50
N VAL A 157 6.03 9.75 17.21
CA VAL A 157 6.14 9.67 18.68
C VAL A 157 5.06 10.52 19.37
N GLN A 158 4.79 11.73 18.87
CA GLN A 158 3.73 12.58 19.40
C GLN A 158 2.36 11.90 19.29
N ARG A 159 2.04 11.28 18.15
CA ARG A 159 0.79 10.52 17.99
C ARG A 159 0.69 9.34 18.96
N VAL A 160 1.83 8.72 19.32
CA VAL A 160 1.89 7.67 20.35
C VAL A 160 1.56 8.23 21.73
N PHE A 161 2.11 9.40 22.09
CA PHE A 161 1.80 10.07 23.36
C PHE A 161 0.35 10.52 23.47
N ASP A 162 -0.22 11.02 22.37
CA ASP A 162 -1.64 11.40 22.31
C ASP A 162 -2.58 10.19 22.48
N GLY A 163 -2.10 8.98 22.17
CA GLY A 163 -2.85 7.72 22.32
C GLY A 163 -4.10 7.62 21.45
N ARG A 164 -4.26 8.51 20.46
CA ARG A 164 -5.44 8.58 19.60
C ARG A 164 -5.34 7.56 18.48
N LEU A 165 -6.32 6.68 18.40
CA LEU A 165 -6.35 5.59 17.43
C LEU A 165 -7.42 5.77 16.38
N ARG A 166 -7.16 5.27 15.18
CA ARG A 166 -8.16 5.02 14.12
C ARG A 166 -8.12 3.56 13.69
N LYS A 167 -9.24 3.08 13.17
CA LYS A 167 -9.33 1.77 12.54
C LYS A 167 -9.03 1.89 11.05
N MET A 168 -8.33 0.90 10.51
CA MET A 168 -7.88 0.86 9.13
C MET A 168 -8.17 -0.52 8.55
N ASP A 169 -8.62 -0.53 7.30
CA ASP A 169 -8.86 -1.71 6.49
C ASP A 169 -7.53 -2.24 5.94
N VAL A 170 -7.48 -3.55 5.70
CA VAL A 170 -6.30 -4.24 5.16
C VAL A 170 -6.75 -5.26 4.14
N GLY A 171 -6.06 -5.34 3.00
CA GLY A 171 -6.31 -6.36 1.99
C GLY A 171 -5.61 -7.66 2.34
N LYS A 172 -6.34 -8.74 2.58
CA LYS A 172 -5.78 -10.09 2.68
C LYS A 172 -5.56 -10.65 1.29
N VAL A 173 -4.29 -10.77 0.92
CA VAL A 173 -3.83 -11.17 -0.40
C VAL A 173 -3.41 -12.62 -0.38
N THR A 174 -4.06 -13.44 -1.19
CA THR A 174 -3.80 -14.86 -1.30
C THR A 174 -3.33 -15.19 -2.71
N PHE A 175 -2.19 -15.87 -2.84
CA PHE A 175 -1.51 -16.09 -4.12
C PHE A 175 -0.70 -17.40 -4.10
N ARG A 176 -0.08 -17.77 -5.23
CA ARG A 176 0.80 -18.94 -5.34
C ARG A 176 2.28 -18.59 -5.34
N ASP A 177 3.08 -19.31 -4.58
CA ASP A 177 4.54 -19.31 -4.68
C ASP A 177 5.01 -20.71 -5.01
N GLY A 178 5.35 -20.93 -6.29
CA GLY A 178 5.43 -22.28 -6.85
C GLY A 178 4.09 -23.01 -6.72
N GLU A 179 4.09 -24.18 -6.08
CA GLU A 179 2.86 -24.94 -5.85
C GLU A 179 2.10 -24.50 -4.59
N GLU A 180 2.77 -23.80 -3.67
CA GLU A 180 2.22 -23.44 -2.35
C GLU A 180 1.30 -22.24 -2.42
N LYS A 181 0.22 -22.29 -1.62
CA LYS A 181 -0.67 -21.14 -1.40
C LYS A 181 -0.11 -20.30 -0.25
N LYS A 182 0.18 -19.02 -0.51
CA LYS A 182 0.67 -18.06 0.48
C LYS A 182 -0.33 -16.94 0.72
N VAL A 183 -0.26 -16.36 1.91
CA VAL A 183 -1.07 -15.21 2.33
C VAL A 183 -0.15 -14.08 2.77
N ARG A 184 -0.44 -12.87 2.30
CA ARG A 184 0.17 -11.61 2.70
C ARG A 184 -0.93 -10.59 2.99
N TYR A 185 -0.69 -9.65 3.90
CA TYR A 185 -1.65 -8.59 4.19
C TYR A 185 -1.11 -7.25 3.66
N SER A 186 -1.85 -6.63 2.76
CA SER A 186 -1.49 -5.38 2.10
C SER A 186 -2.19 -4.20 2.75
N HIS A 187 -1.41 -3.19 3.12
CA HIS A 187 -1.94 -1.92 3.62
C HIS A 187 -2.12 -0.87 2.53
N ASN A 188 -1.44 -1.05 1.38
CA ASN A 188 -1.30 -0.01 0.36
C ASN A 188 -1.73 -0.51 -1.03
N LEU A 189 -0.91 -1.37 -1.66
CA LEU A 189 -0.98 -1.62 -3.10
C LEU A 189 -0.83 -3.11 -3.44
N VAL A 190 -1.71 -3.61 -4.30
CA VAL A 190 -1.51 -4.88 -5.02
C VAL A 190 -1.54 -4.60 -6.52
N GLY A 191 -0.52 -5.06 -7.23
CA GLY A 191 -0.34 -4.81 -8.66
C GLY A 191 -0.35 -6.09 -9.48
N TRP A 192 -0.97 -6.03 -10.66
CA TRP A 192 -0.84 -7.07 -11.68
C TRP A 192 -0.72 -6.45 -13.08
N GLY A 193 0.14 -7.04 -13.92
CA GLY A 193 0.41 -6.54 -15.27
C GLY A 193 1.56 -5.53 -15.32
N LEU A 194 1.36 -4.41 -16.02
CA LEU A 194 2.41 -3.44 -16.38
C LEU A 194 3.23 -2.96 -15.17
N GLY A 195 2.59 -2.70 -14.02
CA GLY A 195 3.27 -2.24 -12.80
C GLY A 195 4.27 -3.28 -12.27
N VAL A 196 3.94 -4.56 -12.36
CA VAL A 196 4.81 -5.66 -11.94
C VAL A 196 6.01 -5.78 -12.89
N ASP A 197 5.79 -5.73 -14.21
CA ASP A 197 6.86 -5.75 -15.20
C ASP A 197 7.85 -4.59 -14.98
N ALA A 198 7.31 -3.40 -14.71
CA ALA A 198 8.10 -2.20 -14.43
C ALA A 198 8.93 -2.34 -13.15
N ASN A 199 8.34 -2.89 -12.08
CA ASN A 199 9.06 -3.12 -10.84
C ASN A 199 10.18 -4.16 -10.99
N ILE A 200 9.92 -5.28 -11.68
CA ILE A 200 10.95 -6.31 -11.97
C ILE A 200 12.14 -5.70 -12.73
N LEU A 201 11.88 -4.81 -13.68
CA LEU A 201 12.94 -4.10 -14.40
C LEU A 201 13.69 -3.12 -13.50
N ALA A 202 12.96 -2.31 -12.74
CA ALA A 202 13.52 -1.34 -11.79
C ALA A 202 14.46 -2.01 -10.79
N GLU A 203 14.10 -3.19 -10.28
CA GLU A 203 14.91 -3.97 -9.35
C GLU A 203 16.21 -4.50 -9.97
N LYS A 204 16.28 -4.69 -11.29
CA LYS A 204 17.56 -5.01 -11.98
C LYS A 204 18.44 -3.78 -12.17
N MET A 205 17.90 -2.58 -11.94
CA MET A 205 18.56 -1.29 -12.16
C MET A 205 18.76 -0.52 -10.85
N ARG A 206 18.94 -1.21 -9.71
CA ARG A 206 19.08 -0.54 -8.40
C ARG A 206 20.19 0.53 -8.38
N PHE A 207 21.24 0.34 -9.18
CA PHE A 207 22.37 1.27 -9.32
C PHE A 207 21.98 2.66 -9.89
N LEU A 208 20.82 2.78 -10.55
CA LEU A 208 20.31 4.06 -11.08
C LEU A 208 19.58 4.90 -10.03
N GLY A 209 19.37 4.40 -8.80
CA GLY A 209 18.62 5.13 -7.79
C GLY A 209 17.15 5.36 -8.21
N PRO A 210 16.50 6.46 -7.80
CA PRO A 210 15.05 6.67 -8.00
C PRO A 210 14.58 6.64 -9.46
N ILE A 211 15.39 7.07 -10.43
CA ILE A 211 15.01 7.11 -11.86
C ILE A 211 14.71 5.71 -12.45
N ARG A 212 15.18 4.65 -11.78
CA ARG A 212 14.96 3.26 -12.19
C ARG A 212 13.48 2.91 -12.39
N TYR A 213 12.58 3.52 -11.64
CA TYR A 213 11.14 3.26 -11.71
C TYR A 213 10.53 3.86 -12.98
N ASP A 214 10.94 5.07 -13.35
CA ASP A 214 10.50 5.72 -14.59
C ASP A 214 11.00 4.96 -15.82
N LEU A 215 12.28 4.52 -15.80
CA LEU A 215 12.85 3.69 -16.86
C LEU A 215 12.19 2.32 -16.96
N GLY A 216 11.97 1.64 -15.83
CA GLY A 216 11.28 0.36 -15.78
C GLY A 216 9.86 0.46 -16.35
N SER A 217 9.15 1.54 -16.02
CA SER A 217 7.82 1.84 -16.56
C SER A 217 7.86 2.06 -18.07
N LEU A 218 8.73 2.95 -18.56
CA LEU A 218 8.85 3.26 -19.99
C LEU A 218 9.22 2.02 -20.83
N MET A 219 10.20 1.23 -20.37
CA MET A 219 10.59 -0.02 -21.05
C MET A 219 9.45 -1.04 -21.09
N SER A 220 8.64 -1.12 -20.04
CA SER A 220 7.47 -2.01 -19.98
C SER A 220 6.34 -1.55 -20.90
N ILE A 221 6.13 -0.22 -21.01
CA ILE A 221 5.20 0.38 -21.96
C ILE A 221 5.61 0.08 -23.40
N ILE A 222 6.90 0.19 -23.72
CA ILE A 222 7.43 -0.15 -25.05
C ILE A 222 7.18 -1.63 -25.38
N ARG A 223 7.44 -2.53 -24.42
CA ARG A 223 7.12 -3.97 -24.60
C ARG A 223 5.63 -4.18 -24.87
N GLY A 224 4.76 -3.45 -24.17
CA GLY A 224 3.32 -3.43 -24.41
C GLY A 224 2.68 -4.80 -24.24
N ARG A 225 3.04 -5.52 -23.18
CA ARG A 225 2.45 -6.82 -22.84
C ARG A 225 0.98 -6.64 -22.48
N VAL A 226 0.13 -7.47 -23.08
CA VAL A 226 -1.30 -7.55 -22.82
C VAL A 226 -1.58 -8.96 -22.30
N ARG A 227 -2.37 -9.08 -21.25
CA ARG A 227 -2.64 -10.36 -20.56
C ARG A 227 -4.13 -10.62 -20.54
N LYS A 228 -4.54 -11.84 -20.90
CA LYS A 228 -5.92 -12.30 -20.68
C LYS A 228 -6.07 -12.74 -19.22
N ALA A 229 -7.19 -12.38 -18.60
CA ALA A 229 -7.53 -12.82 -17.27
C ALA A 229 -9.05 -12.80 -17.07
N LYS A 230 -9.51 -13.60 -16.11
CA LYS A 230 -10.86 -13.51 -15.55
C LYS A 230 -10.76 -12.80 -14.22
N CYS A 231 -11.44 -11.66 -14.12
CA CYS A 231 -11.47 -10.83 -12.93
C CYS A 231 -12.87 -10.90 -12.32
N TYR A 232 -13.00 -11.40 -11.11
CA TYR A 232 -14.27 -11.45 -10.37
C TYR A 232 -14.26 -10.37 -9.31
N ILE A 233 -15.09 -9.33 -9.48
CA ILE A 233 -15.21 -8.20 -8.57
C ILE A 233 -16.53 -8.34 -7.81
N ASP A 234 -16.45 -8.68 -6.54
CA ASP A 234 -17.61 -9.03 -5.70
C ASP A 234 -18.55 -10.06 -6.37
N GLY A 235 -17.96 -11.00 -7.11
CA GLY A 235 -18.65 -12.06 -7.86
C GLY A 235 -19.07 -11.71 -9.29
N ASN A 236 -18.88 -10.46 -9.74
CA ASN A 236 -19.15 -10.07 -11.12
C ASN A 236 -17.92 -10.32 -12.00
N LEU A 237 -18.08 -11.08 -13.07
CA LEU A 237 -17.00 -11.44 -13.98
C LEU A 237 -16.73 -10.34 -15.03
N ILE A 238 -15.46 -9.96 -15.13
CA ILE A 238 -14.86 -9.27 -16.28
C ILE A 238 -13.83 -10.22 -16.90
N ASP A 239 -14.20 -10.83 -18.03
CA ASP A 239 -13.31 -11.67 -18.84
C ASP A 239 -12.77 -10.83 -20.01
N SER A 240 -11.51 -10.41 -19.92
CA SER A 240 -10.95 -9.45 -20.88
C SER A 240 -9.43 -9.54 -20.99
N SER A 241 -8.87 -8.65 -21.79
CA SER A 241 -7.43 -8.45 -21.96
C SER A 241 -7.02 -7.12 -21.32
N PHE A 242 -6.05 -7.20 -20.42
CA PHE A 242 -5.65 -6.11 -19.55
C PHE A 242 -4.17 -5.77 -19.75
N ILE A 243 -3.86 -4.51 -19.52
CA ILE A 243 -2.50 -3.99 -19.42
C ILE A 243 -2.11 -3.88 -17.95
N LEU A 244 -3.02 -3.36 -17.12
CA LEU A 244 -2.78 -3.10 -15.71
C LEU A 244 -4.06 -3.33 -14.90
N LEU A 245 -3.92 -4.04 -13.79
CA LEU A 245 -4.86 -4.02 -12.68
C LEU A 245 -4.10 -3.48 -11.46
N LEU A 246 -4.63 -2.43 -10.84
CA LEU A 246 -4.01 -1.75 -9.72
C LEU A 246 -5.01 -1.66 -8.58
N ILE A 247 -4.77 -2.44 -7.54
CA ILE A 247 -5.60 -2.51 -6.34
C ILE A 247 -4.99 -1.59 -5.28
N GLN A 248 -5.78 -0.70 -4.71
CA GLN A 248 -5.34 0.37 -3.82
C GLN A 248 -6.22 0.44 -2.57
N ASN A 249 -5.58 0.55 -1.42
CA ASN A 249 -6.21 0.95 -0.16
C ASN A 249 -5.85 2.41 0.17
N THR A 250 -4.62 2.82 -0.18
CA THR A 250 -4.11 4.18 -0.02
C THR A 250 -4.22 4.98 -1.32
N LYS A 251 -4.01 6.30 -1.25
CA LYS A 251 -4.08 7.18 -2.42
C LYS A 251 -2.80 7.20 -3.21
N THR A 252 -1.68 7.06 -2.51
CA THR A 252 -0.34 7.09 -3.10
C THR A 252 0.32 5.73 -3.11
N GLY A 253 1.22 5.52 -4.06
CA GLY A 253 2.15 4.39 -4.12
C GLY A 253 3.57 4.84 -4.46
N GLY A 254 4.57 4.10 -4.00
CA GLY A 254 5.97 4.48 -4.15
C GLY A 254 6.26 5.86 -3.54
N ASP A 255 7.15 6.64 -4.17
CA ASP A 255 7.52 8.00 -3.75
C ASP A 255 6.43 9.01 -4.17
N ARG A 256 5.28 8.97 -3.47
CA ARG A 256 4.16 9.93 -3.59
C ARG A 256 3.47 9.97 -4.97
N LEU A 257 3.48 8.89 -5.74
CA LEU A 257 2.68 8.84 -6.96
C LEU A 257 1.21 8.69 -6.58
N THR A 258 0.39 9.68 -6.93
CA THR A 258 -1.07 9.63 -6.73
C THR A 258 -1.69 8.64 -7.71
N LEU A 259 -2.12 7.48 -7.22
CA LEU A 259 -2.62 6.38 -8.04
C LEU A 259 -4.15 6.23 -7.94
N ALA A 260 -4.68 6.38 -6.72
CA ALA A 260 -6.11 6.32 -6.40
C ALA A 260 -6.51 7.49 -5.47
N PRO A 261 -6.61 8.73 -5.98
CA PRO A 261 -6.87 9.93 -5.18
C PRO A 261 -8.19 9.90 -4.39
N MET A 262 -9.11 9.00 -4.75
CA MET A 262 -10.41 8.83 -4.13
C MET A 262 -10.45 7.66 -3.12
N ALA A 263 -9.31 7.04 -2.82
CA ALA A 263 -9.23 5.92 -1.88
C ALA A 263 -9.40 6.38 -0.42
N HIS A 264 -10.09 5.55 0.35
CA HIS A 264 -10.22 5.67 1.79
C HIS A 264 -9.75 4.37 2.43
N VAL A 265 -8.96 4.45 3.50
CA VAL A 265 -8.42 3.25 4.16
C VAL A 265 -9.37 2.65 5.20
N ASP A 266 -10.63 3.08 5.26
CA ASP A 266 -11.57 2.76 6.33
C ASP A 266 -13.05 2.71 5.91
N ASP A 267 -13.33 2.56 4.60
CA ASP A 267 -14.69 2.49 4.04
C ASP A 267 -15.21 1.05 3.84
N GLY A 268 -14.41 0.06 4.25
CA GLY A 268 -14.66 -1.36 4.14
C GLY A 268 -14.45 -1.92 2.73
N LYS A 269 -13.72 -1.21 1.86
CA LYS A 269 -13.45 -1.58 0.46
C LYS A 269 -12.01 -1.24 0.08
N MET A 270 -11.58 -1.74 -1.08
CA MET A 270 -10.39 -1.26 -1.79
C MET A 270 -10.80 -0.78 -3.19
N ASP A 271 -10.02 0.12 -3.76
CA ASP A 271 -10.20 0.63 -5.11
C ASP A 271 -9.41 -0.21 -6.12
N LEU A 272 -10.01 -0.51 -7.26
CA LEU A 272 -9.41 -1.22 -8.39
C LEU A 272 -9.40 -0.30 -9.61
N GLY A 273 -8.20 0.14 -9.99
CA GLY A 273 -7.92 0.79 -11.26
C GLY A 273 -7.65 -0.23 -12.36
N ILE A 274 -8.37 -0.13 -13.48
CA ILE A 274 -8.26 -1.04 -14.62
C ILE A 274 -7.82 -0.27 -15.87
N ILE A 275 -6.79 -0.79 -16.55
CA ILE A 275 -6.45 -0.40 -17.92
C ILE A 275 -6.57 -1.64 -18.81
N TYR A 276 -7.57 -1.63 -19.69
CA TYR A 276 -7.77 -2.66 -20.71
C TYR A 276 -6.75 -2.55 -21.85
N HIS A 277 -6.85 -3.44 -22.84
CA HIS A 277 -6.03 -3.36 -24.04
C HIS A 277 -6.26 -2.06 -24.82
N ILE A 278 -5.23 -1.21 -24.84
CA ILE A 278 -5.14 0.03 -25.61
C ILE A 278 -3.77 0.13 -26.30
N SER A 279 -3.62 1.04 -27.27
CA SER A 279 -2.34 1.24 -27.95
C SER A 279 -1.26 1.77 -26.99
N ARG A 280 0.00 1.40 -27.25
CA ARG A 280 1.16 1.84 -26.45
C ARG A 280 1.25 3.36 -26.29
N PHE A 281 0.89 4.11 -27.33
CA PHE A 281 0.84 5.58 -27.28
C PHE A 281 -0.18 6.09 -26.24
N LYS A 282 -1.36 5.45 -26.14
CA LYS A 282 -2.34 5.79 -25.10
C LYS A 282 -1.82 5.44 -23.70
N VAL A 283 -1.13 4.32 -23.53
CA VAL A 283 -0.48 3.97 -22.25
C VAL A 283 0.59 4.98 -21.86
N LEU A 284 1.43 5.40 -22.81
CA LEU A 284 2.44 6.45 -22.58
C LEU A 284 1.79 7.79 -22.17
N LYS A 285 0.66 8.14 -22.80
CA LYS A 285 -0.13 9.30 -22.41
C LYS A 285 -0.64 9.18 -20.97
N LEU A 286 -1.18 8.01 -20.58
CA LEU A 286 -1.60 7.74 -19.20
C LEU A 286 -0.45 7.88 -18.21
N PHE A 287 0.73 7.34 -18.54
CA PHE A 287 1.92 7.47 -17.70
C PHE A 287 2.31 8.95 -17.50
N ASN A 288 2.31 9.76 -18.56
CA ASN A 288 2.58 11.19 -18.43
C ASN A 288 1.51 11.92 -17.60
N GLN A 289 0.24 11.53 -17.72
CA GLN A 289 -0.85 12.08 -16.90
C GLN A 289 -0.72 11.70 -15.42
N LEU A 290 -0.29 10.47 -15.13
CA LEU A 290 0.05 10.03 -13.78
C LEU A 290 1.20 10.87 -13.20
N LYS A 291 2.27 11.09 -13.97
CA LYS A 291 3.39 11.96 -13.58
C LYS A 291 2.98 13.42 -13.40
N ALA A 292 1.94 13.87 -14.10
CA ALA A 292 1.27 15.15 -13.88
C ALA A 292 0.28 15.06 -12.70
N ALA A 293 0.80 14.66 -11.52
CA ALA A 293 0.09 14.62 -10.24
C ALA A 293 -1.24 13.84 -10.27
N GLY A 294 -1.27 12.69 -10.96
CA GLY A 294 -2.43 11.79 -10.93
C GLY A 294 -3.59 12.19 -11.86
N SER A 295 -3.37 13.08 -12.84
CA SER A 295 -4.41 13.46 -13.81
C SER A 295 -4.87 12.32 -14.74
N HIS A 296 -4.26 11.13 -14.66
CA HIS A 296 -4.67 9.94 -15.41
C HIS A 296 -6.07 9.46 -15.02
N VAL A 297 -6.53 9.79 -13.82
CA VAL A 297 -7.86 9.40 -13.33
C VAL A 297 -9.02 9.94 -14.18
N TRP A 298 -8.78 11.05 -14.89
CA TRP A 298 -9.76 11.65 -15.80
C TRP A 298 -9.78 11.03 -17.19
N ASN A 299 -8.87 10.09 -17.47
CA ASN A 299 -8.75 9.50 -18.79
C ASN A 299 -9.77 8.36 -18.96
N PRO A 300 -10.58 8.35 -20.04
CA PRO A 300 -11.61 7.33 -20.26
C PRO A 300 -11.06 5.91 -20.48
N ASN A 301 -9.75 5.74 -20.61
CA ASN A 301 -9.11 4.41 -20.69
C ASN A 301 -8.71 3.86 -19.31
N VAL A 302 -9.07 4.55 -18.22
CA VAL A 302 -8.92 4.09 -16.84
C VAL A 302 -10.31 3.93 -16.26
N GLU A 303 -10.65 2.73 -15.81
CA GLU A 303 -11.87 2.48 -15.04
C GLU A 303 -11.53 2.26 -13.58
N TYR A 304 -12.42 2.71 -12.69
CA TYR A 304 -12.29 2.51 -11.25
C TYR A 304 -13.50 1.75 -10.71
N TYR A 305 -13.23 0.79 -9.83
CA TYR A 305 -14.23 0.03 -9.11
C TYR A 305 -13.88 -0.01 -7.63
N ARG A 306 -14.87 -0.06 -6.75
CA ARG A 306 -14.67 -0.39 -5.33
C ARG A 306 -15.19 -1.78 -5.06
N PHE A 307 -14.47 -2.53 -4.24
CA PHE A 307 -14.78 -3.94 -4.01
C PHE A 307 -14.44 -4.41 -2.60
N LYS A 308 -15.06 -5.51 -2.18
CA LYS A 308 -14.70 -6.25 -0.96
C LYS A 308 -13.93 -7.53 -1.25
N ASN A 309 -14.25 -8.19 -2.35
CA ASN A 309 -13.57 -9.41 -2.80
C ASN A 309 -13.19 -9.26 -4.27
N LEU A 310 -11.94 -9.58 -4.58
CA LEU A 310 -11.40 -9.59 -5.93
C LEU A 310 -10.69 -10.91 -6.18
N VAL A 311 -10.99 -11.57 -7.30
CA VAL A 311 -10.25 -12.75 -7.77
C VAL A 311 -9.74 -12.49 -9.17
N ILE A 312 -8.46 -12.72 -9.41
CA ILE A 312 -7.82 -12.64 -10.72
C ILE A 312 -7.28 -14.03 -11.07
N GLU A 313 -7.90 -14.64 -12.07
CA GLU A 313 -7.49 -15.92 -12.64
C GLU A 313 -6.84 -15.71 -14.01
N THR A 314 -5.79 -16.47 -14.29
CA THR A 314 -5.08 -16.45 -15.56
C THR A 314 -4.87 -17.87 -16.04
N ASP A 315 -4.82 -18.07 -17.36
CA ASP A 315 -4.58 -19.40 -17.94
C ASP A 315 -3.22 -19.96 -17.50
N GLU A 316 -2.20 -19.09 -17.44
CA GLU A 316 -0.85 -19.40 -16.94
C GLU A 316 -0.49 -18.49 -15.75
N PRO A 317 0.23 -18.99 -14.74
CA PRO A 317 0.67 -18.17 -13.60
C PRO A 317 1.49 -16.95 -14.04
N THR A 318 1.16 -15.79 -13.48
CA THR A 318 1.85 -14.53 -13.78
C THR A 318 2.17 -13.77 -12.50
N PHE A 319 3.32 -13.10 -12.48
CA PHE A 319 3.80 -12.39 -11.30
C PHE A 319 2.84 -11.30 -10.83
N ILE A 320 2.76 -11.16 -9.52
CA ILE A 320 2.04 -10.08 -8.84
C ILE A 320 3.02 -9.21 -8.04
N ASN A 321 2.55 -8.06 -7.60
CA ASN A 321 3.25 -7.19 -6.67
C ASN A 321 2.36 -6.89 -5.47
N VAL A 322 2.92 -6.88 -4.26
CA VAL A 322 2.22 -6.52 -3.02
C VAL A 322 3.09 -5.55 -2.24
N ASP A 323 2.58 -4.36 -1.96
CA ASP A 323 3.24 -3.24 -1.25
C ASP A 323 4.67 -2.94 -1.75
N GLY A 324 4.90 -3.09 -3.06
CA GLY A 324 6.19 -2.84 -3.70
C GLY A 324 7.08 -4.08 -3.87
N GLU A 325 6.72 -5.22 -3.29
CA GLU A 325 7.46 -6.48 -3.41
C GLU A 325 6.85 -7.40 -4.47
N ASN A 326 7.67 -7.98 -5.35
CA ASN A 326 7.19 -8.97 -6.31
C ASN A 326 7.09 -10.33 -5.60
N LEU A 327 5.88 -10.81 -5.38
CA LEU A 327 5.62 -12.01 -4.58
C LEU A 327 4.84 -13.02 -5.40
N GLY A 328 5.38 -14.21 -5.65
CA GLY A 328 4.63 -15.30 -6.27
C GLY A 328 3.86 -14.92 -7.55
N THR A 329 2.73 -15.57 -7.78
CA THR A 329 1.97 -15.51 -9.03
C THR A 329 0.46 -15.70 -8.82
N THR A 330 -0.32 -15.39 -9.86
CA THR A 330 -1.75 -15.74 -9.98
C THR A 330 -1.99 -17.27 -9.92
N PRO A 331 -3.20 -17.73 -9.54
CA PRO A 331 -4.39 -16.96 -9.17
C PRO A 331 -4.18 -16.09 -7.93
N LEU A 332 -4.77 -14.90 -7.97
CA LEU A 332 -4.66 -13.88 -6.93
C LEU A 332 -6.07 -13.61 -6.37
N GLU A 333 -6.20 -13.66 -5.06
CA GLU A 333 -7.44 -13.31 -4.35
C GLU A 333 -7.14 -12.20 -3.34
N VAL A 334 -7.97 -11.16 -3.31
CA VAL A 334 -7.90 -10.05 -2.35
C VAL A 334 -9.24 -9.96 -1.62
N GLU A 335 -9.21 -10.19 -0.32
CA GLU A 335 -10.35 -10.05 0.60
C GLU A 335 -10.11 -8.84 1.50
N VAL A 336 -11.02 -7.85 1.48
CA VAL A 336 -10.90 -6.65 2.32
C VAL A 336 -11.33 -6.96 3.74
N MET A 337 -10.38 -6.84 4.67
CA MET A 337 -10.63 -6.97 6.10
C MET A 337 -10.91 -5.60 6.69
N ALA A 338 -12.20 -5.28 6.80
CA ALA A 338 -12.64 -4.00 7.34
C ALA A 338 -12.20 -3.84 8.82
N SER A 339 -11.66 -2.66 9.14
CA SER A 339 -11.23 -2.28 10.49
C SER A 339 -10.24 -3.27 11.14
N ALA A 340 -9.42 -3.94 10.33
CA ALA A 340 -8.52 -4.99 10.76
C ALA A 340 -7.34 -4.49 11.61
N LEU A 341 -6.94 -3.24 11.45
CA LEU A 341 -5.79 -2.65 12.13
C LEU A 341 -6.19 -1.41 12.93
N LYS A 342 -5.55 -1.20 14.08
CA LYS A 342 -5.56 0.08 14.78
C LYS A 342 -4.25 0.81 14.53
N VAL A 343 -4.30 2.09 14.17
CA VAL A 343 -3.12 2.92 13.93
C VAL A 343 -3.20 4.22 14.73
N PHE A 344 -2.04 4.74 15.14
CA PHE A 344 -1.96 6.05 15.78
C PHE A 344 -2.15 7.16 14.73
N HIS A 345 -3.05 8.10 14.99
CA HIS A 345 -3.43 9.17 14.06
C HIS A 345 -3.90 10.44 14.79
#